data_AF-A0A5B0DEL9-F1
#
_entry.id   AF-A0A5B0DEL9-F1
#
_cell.length_a   1.000
_cell.length_b   1.000
_cell.length_c   1.000
_cell.angle_alpha   90.00
_cell.angle_beta   90.00
_cell.angle_gamma   90.00
#
_symmetry.space_group_name_H-M   'P 1'
#
loop_
_entity.id
_entity.type
_entity.pdbx_description
1 polymer ?
#
loop_
_entity_poly.entity_id
_entity_poly.type
_entity_poly.pdbx_seq_one_letter_code
_entity_poly.pdbx_strand_id
1 'polypeptide(L)'
;MDLPVSIVTKRLPHASEDVKVYYPVVTQLPNLNVQSTINYAIITTLNKILVERSFYDKDLVELLAYFELKNNQRGILSLNLIVYSFTGGAHGMTTIKSLTFDTKTGKQYELKDLFKKGSDYEKKLSDIINQRIKDWNIQLLEPFTEIRSDQDFYIADTSLVIYFQLYEITAYVWGFPYFPIPIKDLADIINPDGPLDRMMAFT
;
A
#
# COMPACT_ATOMS: atom_id res chain seq x y z
N MET A 1 -3.60 -6.95 25.21
CA MET A 1 -3.03 -7.56 24.00
C MET A 1 -3.94 -7.20 22.84
N ASP A 2 -3.42 -6.53 21.82
CA ASP A 2 -4.23 -6.14 20.65
C ASP A 2 -4.23 -7.31 19.66
N LEU A 3 -5.36 -8.00 19.56
CA LEU A 3 -5.54 -9.07 18.60
C LEU A 3 -5.66 -8.48 17.17
N PRO A 4 -5.27 -9.25 16.14
CA PRO A 4 -5.57 -8.91 14.75
C PRO A 4 -7.05 -8.58 14.55
N VAL A 5 -7.34 -7.58 13.72
CA VAL A 5 -8.74 -7.23 13.42
C VAL A 5 -9.37 -8.29 12.54
N SER A 6 -10.67 -8.54 12.71
CA SER A 6 -11.40 -9.47 11.85
C SER A 6 -11.72 -8.82 10.51
N ILE A 7 -11.39 -9.50 9.41
CA ILE A 7 -11.60 -8.99 8.05
C ILE A 7 -12.45 -9.99 7.29
N VAL A 8 -13.51 -9.50 6.67
CA VAL A 8 -14.38 -10.26 5.76
C VAL A 8 -14.20 -9.75 4.34
N THR A 9 -14.03 -10.66 3.40
CA THR A 9 -14.04 -10.33 1.97
C THR A 9 -15.48 -10.10 1.50
N LYS A 10 -15.74 -8.94 0.92
CA LYS A 10 -16.98 -8.69 0.17
C LYS A 10 -16.71 -8.68 -1.32
N ARG A 11 -17.72 -9.04 -2.10
CA ARG A 11 -17.74 -8.93 -3.55
C ARG A 11 -18.73 -7.85 -3.96
N LEU A 12 -18.34 -6.95 -4.85
CA LEU A 12 -19.27 -6.04 -5.53
C LEU A 12 -19.88 -6.78 -6.73
N PRO A 13 -21.21 -6.98 -6.77
CA PRO A 13 -21.87 -7.61 -7.91
C PRO A 13 -21.70 -6.78 -9.17
N HIS A 14 -21.53 -7.45 -10.32
CA HIS A 14 -21.48 -6.82 -11.63
C HIS A 14 -22.14 -7.74 -12.67
N ALA A 15 -22.68 -7.17 -13.74
CA ALA A 15 -23.40 -7.93 -14.77
C ALA A 15 -22.47 -8.76 -15.67
N SER A 16 -21.27 -8.23 -15.98
CA SER A 16 -20.22 -8.97 -16.68
C SER A 16 -19.48 -9.91 -15.73
N GLU A 17 -19.25 -11.17 -16.16
CA GLU A 17 -18.47 -12.15 -15.42
C GLU A 17 -16.97 -11.85 -15.41
N ASP A 18 -16.49 -11.08 -16.39
CA ASP A 18 -15.09 -10.65 -16.53
C ASP A 18 -14.75 -9.43 -15.66
N VAL A 19 -15.73 -8.92 -14.92
CA VAL A 19 -15.56 -7.85 -13.93
C VAL A 19 -15.77 -8.42 -12.53
N LYS A 20 -14.68 -8.55 -11.79
CA LYS A 20 -14.64 -9.14 -10.44
C LYS A 20 -14.01 -8.16 -9.47
N VAL A 21 -14.79 -7.69 -8.51
CA VAL A 21 -14.31 -6.74 -7.50
C VAL A 21 -14.49 -7.33 -6.11
N TYR A 22 -13.38 -7.62 -5.45
CA TYR A 22 -13.29 -8.10 -4.08
C TYR A 22 -12.60 -7.06 -3.20
N TYR A 23 -13.15 -6.82 -2.01
CA TYR A 23 -12.62 -5.80 -1.10
C TYR A 23 -12.72 -6.22 0.37
N PRO A 24 -11.78 -5.77 1.22
CA PRO A 24 -11.81 -6.10 2.64
C PRO A 24 -12.80 -5.20 3.38
N VAL A 25 -13.48 -5.79 4.35
CA VAL A 25 -14.27 -5.05 5.35
C VAL A 25 -13.80 -5.47 6.73
N VAL A 26 -13.33 -4.50 7.51
CA VAL A 26 -13.02 -4.66 8.93
C VAL A 26 -14.31 -4.81 9.71
N THR A 27 -14.36 -5.80 10.58
CA THR A 27 -15.52 -6.18 11.39
C THR A 27 -15.12 -6.43 12.84
N GLN A 28 -16.11 -6.43 13.74
CA GLN A 28 -15.96 -6.81 15.15
C GLN A 28 -14.95 -5.96 15.93
N LEU A 29 -14.73 -4.70 15.52
CA LEU A 29 -13.99 -3.77 16.37
C LEU A 29 -14.89 -3.30 17.53
N PRO A 30 -14.35 -3.19 18.76
CA PRO A 30 -15.10 -2.66 19.90
C PRO A 30 -15.60 -1.22 19.66
N ASN A 31 -14.85 -0.42 18.91
CA ASN A 31 -15.24 0.93 18.52
C ASN A 31 -15.76 0.95 17.08
N LEU A 32 -17.09 1.04 16.93
CA LEU A 32 -17.76 1.05 15.62
C LEU A 32 -17.46 2.31 14.79
N ASN A 33 -17.10 3.43 15.41
CA ASN A 33 -16.71 4.63 14.69
C ASN A 33 -15.36 4.41 14.01
N VAL A 34 -14.39 3.84 14.74
CA VAL A 34 -13.07 3.47 14.18
C VAL A 34 -13.22 2.45 13.05
N GLN A 35 -14.07 1.45 13.23
CA GLN A 35 -14.41 0.48 12.18
C GLN A 35 -14.95 1.17 10.92
N SER A 36 -15.89 2.11 11.11
CA SER A 36 -16.51 2.84 10.01
C SER A 36 -15.50 3.73 9.30
N THR A 37 -14.61 4.41 10.04
CA THR A 37 -13.53 5.24 9.47
C THR A 37 -12.59 4.41 8.58
N ILE A 38 -12.11 3.27 9.08
CA ILE A 38 -11.20 2.40 8.30
C ILE A 38 -11.90 1.87 7.05
N ASN A 39 -13.12 1.36 7.19
CA ASN A 39 -13.89 0.83 6.05
C ASN A 39 -14.21 1.92 5.03
N TYR A 40 -14.54 3.14 5.47
CA TYR A 40 -14.79 4.28 4.60
C TYR A 40 -13.56 4.64 3.77
N ALA A 41 -12.37 4.68 4.40
CA ALA A 41 -11.11 4.91 3.70
C ALA A 41 -10.84 3.83 2.65
N ILE A 42 -10.97 2.55 3.01
CA ILE A 42 -10.79 1.41 2.09
C ILE A 42 -11.71 1.53 0.87
N ILE A 43 -13.01 1.75 1.09
CA ILE A 43 -14.02 1.80 0.03
C ILE A 43 -13.81 3.04 -0.85
N THR A 44 -13.50 4.19 -0.26
CA THR A 44 -13.29 5.44 -1.00
C THR A 44 -12.03 5.34 -1.88
N THR A 45 -10.93 4.80 -1.35
CA THR A 45 -9.71 4.56 -2.12
C THR A 45 -9.96 3.55 -3.24
N LEU A 46 -10.65 2.43 -2.96
CA LEU A 46 -10.99 1.45 -3.99
C LEU A 46 -11.83 2.08 -5.10
N ASN A 47 -12.89 2.81 -4.76
CA ASN A 47 -13.76 3.46 -5.73
C ASN A 47 -12.98 4.44 -6.62
N LYS A 48 -12.04 5.20 -6.06
CA LYS A 48 -11.16 6.08 -6.83
C LYS A 48 -10.37 5.28 -7.88
N ILE A 49 -9.73 4.18 -7.48
CA ILE A 49 -8.94 3.36 -8.41
C ILE A 49 -9.83 2.72 -9.47
N LEU A 50 -11.02 2.22 -9.09
CA LEU A 50 -11.98 1.63 -10.04
C LEU A 50 -12.38 2.66 -11.12
N VAL A 51 -12.66 3.90 -10.73
CA VAL A 51 -12.96 4.99 -11.67
C VAL A 51 -11.76 5.31 -12.56
N GLU A 52 -10.56 5.44 -11.99
CA GLU A 52 -9.31 5.66 -12.74
C GLU A 52 -8.97 4.50 -13.69
N ARG A 53 -9.47 3.30 -13.40
CA ARG A 53 -9.28 2.07 -14.17
C ARG A 53 -10.51 1.71 -15.01
N SER A 54 -11.27 2.72 -15.42
CA SER A 54 -12.32 2.61 -16.44
C SER A 54 -13.45 1.64 -16.06
N PHE A 55 -13.73 1.47 -14.76
CA PHE A 55 -14.79 0.56 -14.29
C PHE A 55 -16.18 0.84 -14.90
N TYR A 56 -16.47 2.12 -15.21
CA TYR A 56 -17.73 2.54 -15.85
C TYR A 56 -17.60 2.79 -17.36
N ASP A 57 -16.45 2.47 -17.94
CA ASP A 57 -16.22 2.65 -19.37
C ASP A 57 -16.92 1.54 -20.16
N LYS A 58 -17.53 1.91 -21.29
CA LYS A 58 -18.19 0.97 -22.21
C LYS A 58 -17.18 0.05 -22.91
N ASP A 59 -15.92 0.48 -23.01
CA ASP A 59 -14.85 -0.25 -23.68
C ASP A 59 -14.10 -1.18 -22.69
N LEU A 60 -14.54 -1.26 -21.43
CA LEU A 60 -14.00 -2.20 -20.44
C LEU A 60 -14.27 -3.65 -20.84
N VAL A 61 -13.19 -4.42 -20.98
CA VAL A 61 -13.24 -5.84 -21.33
C VAL A 61 -13.12 -6.69 -20.09
N GLU A 62 -12.10 -6.47 -19.27
CA GLU A 62 -11.83 -7.24 -18.06
C GLU A 62 -11.41 -6.30 -16.92
N LEU A 63 -11.85 -6.63 -15.70
CA LEU A 63 -11.39 -5.96 -14.49
C LEU A 63 -11.34 -6.93 -13.33
N LEU A 64 -10.19 -6.96 -12.66
CA LEU A 64 -10.00 -7.72 -11.43
C LEU A 64 -9.48 -6.79 -10.34
N ALA A 65 -10.32 -6.57 -9.32
CA ALA A 65 -9.93 -5.90 -8.10
C ALA A 65 -9.92 -6.89 -6.92
N TYR A 66 -8.84 -6.86 -6.15
CA TYR A 66 -8.65 -7.68 -4.95
C TYR A 66 -7.76 -6.94 -3.95
N PHE A 67 -7.49 -7.59 -2.83
CA PHE A 67 -6.65 -7.02 -1.78
C PHE A 67 -5.69 -8.05 -1.21
N GLU A 68 -4.60 -7.55 -0.63
CA GLU A 68 -3.63 -8.35 0.10
C GLU A 68 -3.40 -7.73 1.47
N LEU A 69 -3.47 -8.53 2.53
CA LEU A 69 -3.08 -8.09 3.86
C LEU A 69 -1.55 -8.14 3.95
N LYS A 70 -0.95 -7.01 4.35
CA LYS A 70 0.49 -6.88 4.53
C LYS A 70 0.90 -6.92 5.99
N ASN A 71 0.07 -6.35 6.86
CA ASN A 71 0.18 -6.51 8.31
C ASN A 71 -1.20 -6.43 8.96
N ASN A 72 -1.42 -7.21 10.01
CA ASN A 72 -2.61 -7.12 10.86
C ASN A 72 -2.23 -7.50 12.31
N GLN A 73 -1.13 -6.93 12.78
CA GLN A 73 -0.53 -7.25 14.07
C GLN A 73 -0.21 -5.96 14.82
N ARG A 74 -0.15 -6.04 16.16
CA ARG A 74 0.26 -4.94 17.05
C ARG A 74 -0.57 -3.66 16.90
N GLY A 75 -1.84 -3.85 16.57
CA GLY A 75 -2.77 -2.76 16.33
C GLY A 75 -2.52 -1.97 15.04
N ILE A 76 -1.67 -2.46 14.13
CA ILE A 76 -1.41 -1.87 12.82
C ILE A 76 -2.02 -2.75 11.73
N LEU A 77 -2.94 -2.20 10.94
CA LEU A 77 -3.48 -2.85 9.75
C LEU A 77 -2.86 -2.20 8.52
N SER A 78 -2.10 -2.95 7.73
CA SER A 78 -1.56 -2.50 6.44
C SER A 78 -2.04 -3.46 5.35
N LEU A 79 -2.56 -2.92 4.25
CA LEU A 79 -3.10 -3.70 3.14
C LEU A 79 -2.87 -3.01 1.81
N ASN A 80 -2.86 -3.81 0.75
CA ASN A 80 -2.86 -3.34 -0.64
C ASN A 80 -4.24 -3.53 -1.25
N LEU A 81 -4.71 -2.53 -1.98
CA LEU A 81 -5.81 -2.62 -2.93
C LEU A 81 -5.20 -2.68 -4.33
N ILE A 82 -5.50 -3.75 -5.06
CA ILE A 82 -4.89 -4.05 -6.36
C ILE A 82 -6.02 -4.10 -7.38
N VAL A 83 -5.90 -3.29 -8.44
CA VAL A 83 -6.90 -3.23 -9.51
C VAL A 83 -6.20 -3.38 -10.84
N TYR A 84 -6.47 -4.49 -11.52
CA TYR A 84 -6.16 -4.71 -12.92
C TYR A 84 -7.37 -4.32 -13.78
N SER A 85 -7.14 -3.62 -14.89
CA SER A 85 -8.15 -3.37 -15.92
C SER A 85 -7.58 -3.55 -17.32
N PHE A 86 -8.43 -3.98 -18.24
CA PHE A 86 -8.14 -4.06 -19.66
C PHE A 86 -9.31 -3.53 -20.47
N THR A 87 -9.04 -2.55 -21.33
CA THR A 87 -10.02 -1.88 -22.20
C THR A 87 -9.71 -2.13 -23.68
N GLY A 88 -9.07 -3.25 -24.00
CA GLY A 88 -8.47 -3.50 -25.31
C GLY A 88 -7.03 -2.98 -25.43
N GLY A 89 -6.40 -3.20 -26.60
CA GLY A 89 -5.02 -2.82 -26.87
C GLY A 89 -4.01 -3.94 -26.61
N ALA A 90 -2.74 -3.58 -26.36
CA ALA A 90 -1.63 -4.53 -26.28
C ALA A 90 -1.57 -5.30 -24.94
N HIS A 91 -1.92 -4.67 -23.83
CA HIS A 91 -1.97 -5.28 -22.50
C HIS A 91 -2.85 -4.46 -21.54
N GLY A 92 -3.26 -5.08 -20.43
CA GLY A 92 -3.95 -4.38 -19.34
C GLY A 92 -3.00 -3.57 -18.46
N MET A 93 -3.57 -2.88 -17.49
CA MET A 93 -2.84 -2.04 -16.54
C MET A 93 -3.25 -2.39 -15.11
N THR A 94 -2.28 -2.42 -14.20
CA THR A 94 -2.52 -2.64 -12.77
C THR A 94 -2.16 -1.39 -11.98
N THR A 95 -3.02 -0.98 -11.05
CA THR A 95 -2.69 -0.02 -9.97
C THR A 95 -2.66 -0.74 -8.64
N ILE A 96 -1.70 -0.37 -7.79
CA ILE A 96 -1.67 -0.78 -6.39
C ILE A 96 -1.74 0.46 -5.50
N LYS A 97 -2.70 0.51 -4.59
CA LYS A 97 -2.70 1.51 -3.51
C LYS A 97 -2.68 0.83 -2.16
N SER A 98 -1.77 1.29 -1.33
CA SER A 98 -1.57 0.75 0.01
C SER A 98 -2.18 1.66 1.05
N LEU A 99 -2.75 1.06 2.09
CA LEU A 99 -3.37 1.76 3.20
C LEU A 99 -2.85 1.18 4.51
N THR A 100 -2.39 2.04 5.41
CA THR A 100 -1.88 1.64 6.72
C THR A 100 -2.63 2.41 7.81
N PHE A 101 -3.19 1.68 8.78
CA PHE A 101 -4.07 2.22 9.81
C PHE A 101 -3.61 1.82 11.21
N ASP A 102 -3.85 2.72 12.16
CA ASP A 102 -3.99 2.38 13.57
C ASP A 102 -5.40 1.83 13.81
N THR A 103 -5.49 0.58 14.26
CA THR A 103 -6.76 -0.13 14.46
C THR A 103 -7.55 0.30 15.70
N LYS A 104 -6.93 1.07 16.61
CA LYS A 104 -7.58 1.61 17.81
C LYS A 104 -8.16 3.00 17.58
N THR A 105 -7.47 3.81 16.80
CA THR A 105 -7.84 5.22 16.56
C THR A 105 -8.50 5.44 15.20
N GLY A 106 -8.27 4.54 14.24
CA GLY A 106 -8.70 4.69 12.86
C GLY A 106 -7.84 5.67 12.07
N LYS A 107 -6.74 6.19 12.64
CA LYS A 107 -5.81 7.05 11.92
C LYS A 107 -5.20 6.27 10.76
N GLN A 108 -5.40 6.78 9.54
CA GLN A 108 -4.62 6.38 8.38
C GLN A 108 -3.28 7.11 8.41
N TYR A 109 -2.18 6.38 8.23
CA TYR A 109 -0.84 6.93 8.19
C TYR A 109 -0.42 7.27 6.76
N GLU A 110 0.16 8.45 6.59
CA GLU A 110 0.96 8.82 5.43
C GLU A 110 2.43 8.44 5.67
N LEU A 111 3.26 8.41 4.61
CA LEU A 111 4.67 8.03 4.73
C LEU A 111 5.43 8.89 5.73
N LYS A 112 5.18 10.20 5.71
CA LYS A 112 5.79 11.17 6.65
C LYS A 112 5.41 10.92 8.12
N ASP A 113 4.25 10.32 8.41
CA ASP A 113 3.80 10.06 9.79
C ASP A 113 4.65 9.00 10.49
N LEU A 114 5.39 8.20 9.72
CA LEU A 114 6.25 7.12 10.23
C LEU A 114 7.53 7.65 10.88
N PHE A 115 7.88 8.91 10.62
CA PHE A 115 9.19 9.49 10.94
C PHE A 115 9.08 10.74 11.81
N LYS A 116 10.17 11.08 12.52
CA LYS A 116 10.25 12.26 13.39
C LYS A 116 10.00 13.52 12.57
N LYS A 117 9.28 14.49 13.15
CA LYS A 117 9.12 15.80 12.53
C LYS A 117 10.49 16.43 12.25
N GLY A 118 10.75 16.78 10.99
CA GLY A 118 12.01 17.36 10.55
C GLY A 118 13.13 16.36 10.25
N SER A 119 12.90 15.05 10.37
CA SER A 119 13.84 14.07 9.84
C SER A 119 13.80 14.05 8.31
N ASP A 120 14.96 13.88 7.69
CA ASP A 120 15.12 13.76 6.24
C ASP A 120 14.87 12.32 5.77
N TYR A 121 13.61 11.86 5.91
CA TYR A 121 13.24 10.48 5.61
C TYR A 121 13.30 10.19 4.10
N GLU A 122 13.00 11.18 3.25
CA GLU A 122 13.03 11.05 1.79
C GLU A 122 14.44 10.71 1.33
N LYS A 123 15.43 11.47 1.79
CA LYS A 123 16.84 11.18 1.52
C LYS A 123 17.29 9.84 2.09
N LYS A 124 17.01 9.55 3.37
CA LYS A 124 17.43 8.29 4.01
C LYS A 124 16.89 7.06 3.26
N LEU A 125 15.61 7.08 2.89
CA LEU A 125 14.98 6.00 2.13
C LEU A 125 15.55 5.91 0.71
N SER A 126 15.76 7.05 0.06
CA SER A 126 16.31 7.13 -1.30
C SER A 126 17.75 6.61 -1.36
N ASP A 127 18.58 6.89 -0.37
CA ASP A 127 19.94 6.37 -0.28
C ASP A 127 19.94 4.83 -0.20
N ILE A 128 19.05 4.26 0.62
CA ILE A 128 18.87 2.80 0.74
C ILE A 128 18.38 2.20 -0.58
N ILE A 129 17.37 2.82 -1.21
CA ILE A 129 16.80 2.34 -2.49
C ILE A 129 17.82 2.42 -3.61
N ASN A 130 18.57 3.52 -3.71
CA ASN A 130 19.61 3.71 -4.72
C ASN A 130 20.73 2.68 -4.59
N GLN A 131 21.12 2.33 -3.36
CA GLN A 131 22.09 1.25 -3.14
C GLN A 131 21.53 -0.09 -3.64
N ARG A 132 20.27 -0.41 -3.32
CA ARG A 132 19.63 -1.67 -3.78
C ARG A 132 19.44 -1.74 -5.29
N ILE A 133 19.10 -0.62 -5.93
CA ILE A 133 19.02 -0.52 -7.39
C ILE A 133 20.35 -0.97 -8.02
N LYS A 134 21.49 -0.53 -7.46
CA LYS A 134 22.82 -0.92 -7.93
C LYS A 134 23.12 -2.38 -7.61
N ASP A 135 22.88 -2.81 -6.37
CA ASP A 135 23.18 -4.18 -5.92
C ASP A 135 22.38 -5.23 -6.70
N TRP A 136 21.13 -4.91 -7.07
CA TRP A 136 20.25 -5.81 -7.83
C TRP A 136 20.33 -5.58 -9.35
N ASN A 137 21.17 -4.65 -9.80
CA ASN A 137 21.35 -4.28 -11.20
C ASN A 137 20.01 -3.98 -11.91
N ILE A 138 19.17 -3.17 -11.28
CA ILE A 138 17.85 -2.80 -11.81
C ILE A 138 18.03 -1.84 -12.99
N GLN A 139 17.47 -2.19 -14.14
CA GLN A 139 17.47 -1.34 -15.32
C GLN A 139 16.39 -0.27 -15.21
N LEU A 140 16.82 0.97 -14.93
CA LEU A 140 15.91 2.11 -14.81
C LEU A 140 15.54 2.70 -16.17
N LEU A 141 14.36 3.33 -16.23
CA LEU A 141 13.94 4.17 -17.35
C LEU A 141 14.72 5.49 -17.37
N GLU A 142 14.93 6.07 -16.19
CA GLU A 142 15.66 7.32 -15.96
C GLU A 142 16.51 7.20 -14.69
N PRO A 143 17.59 7.98 -14.52
CA PRO A 143 18.38 7.96 -13.29
C PRO A 143 17.53 8.24 -12.05
N PHE A 144 17.57 7.34 -11.06
CA PHE A 144 16.86 7.52 -9.79
C PHE A 144 17.52 8.62 -8.95
N THR A 145 16.72 9.59 -8.50
CA THR A 145 17.16 10.71 -7.66
C THR A 145 16.66 10.54 -6.24
N GLU A 146 15.34 10.64 -6.04
CA GLU A 146 14.69 10.65 -4.73
C GLU A 146 13.26 10.11 -4.85
N ILE A 147 12.75 9.54 -3.76
CA ILE A 147 11.33 9.18 -3.65
C ILE A 147 10.44 10.42 -3.55
N ARG A 148 9.15 10.28 -3.85
CA ARG A 148 8.18 11.34 -3.52
C ARG A 148 7.90 11.38 -2.02
N SER A 149 7.49 12.54 -1.51
CA SER A 149 7.02 12.70 -0.13
C SER A 149 5.80 11.83 0.21
N ASP A 150 4.99 11.50 -0.81
CA ASP A 150 3.84 10.61 -0.74
C ASP A 150 4.09 9.25 -1.40
N GLN A 151 5.36 8.81 -1.49
CA GLN A 151 5.72 7.53 -2.12
C GLN A 151 4.89 6.38 -1.54
N ASP A 152 4.42 5.51 -2.43
CA ASP A 152 3.58 4.40 -2.02
C ASP A 152 4.37 3.41 -1.13
N PHE A 153 3.77 3.03 -0.01
CA PHE A 153 4.39 2.16 0.98
C PHE A 153 3.37 1.24 1.66
N TYR A 154 3.86 0.15 2.23
CA TYR A 154 3.12 -0.63 3.23
C TYR A 154 4.06 -1.12 4.33
N ILE A 155 3.48 -1.54 5.46
CA ILE A 155 4.22 -2.18 6.55
C ILE A 155 3.97 -3.68 6.46
N ALA A 156 5.03 -4.47 6.49
CA ALA A 156 4.96 -5.93 6.56
C ALA A 156 5.88 -6.41 7.68
N ASP A 157 5.25 -6.80 8.80
CA ASP A 157 5.93 -7.18 10.04
C ASP A 157 7.06 -6.18 10.42
N THR A 158 8.32 -6.60 10.45
CA THR A 158 9.47 -5.76 10.82
C THR A 158 10.09 -4.99 9.66
N SER A 159 9.34 -4.78 8.57
CA SER A 159 9.80 -4.07 7.37
C SER A 159 8.85 -2.95 6.94
N LEU A 160 9.43 -1.81 6.57
CA LEU A 160 8.76 -0.80 5.74
C LEU A 160 9.06 -1.13 4.28
N VAL A 161 8.03 -1.36 3.47
CA VAL A 161 8.23 -1.62 2.03
C VAL A 161 7.85 -0.39 1.23
N ILE A 162 8.83 0.19 0.54
CA ILE A 162 8.61 1.24 -0.47
C ILE A 162 8.46 0.57 -1.83
N TYR A 163 7.51 1.02 -2.65
CA TYR A 163 7.33 0.48 -3.99
C TYR A 163 6.98 1.53 -5.01
N PHE A 164 7.17 1.17 -6.27
CA PHE A 164 6.99 2.04 -7.44
C PHE A 164 5.95 1.42 -8.37
N GLN A 165 5.06 2.24 -8.93
CA GLN A 165 4.03 1.81 -9.87
C GLN A 165 4.65 1.33 -11.19
N LEU A 166 3.84 0.64 -12.01
CA LEU A 166 4.23 0.32 -13.38
C LEU A 166 4.69 1.58 -14.13
N TYR A 167 5.83 1.47 -14.81
CA TYR A 167 6.47 2.56 -15.55
C TYR A 167 6.98 3.74 -14.72
N GLU A 168 6.95 3.67 -13.40
CA GLU A 168 7.41 4.78 -12.57
C GLU A 168 8.93 4.93 -12.61
N ILE A 169 9.67 3.83 -12.48
CA ILE A 169 11.15 3.83 -12.57
C ILE A 169 11.72 2.73 -13.47
N THR A 170 10.93 1.73 -13.85
CA THR A 170 11.35 0.58 -14.69
C THR A 170 10.34 0.29 -15.78
N ALA A 171 10.77 -0.37 -16.85
CA ALA A 171 9.86 -0.85 -17.91
C ALA A 171 8.84 -1.87 -17.36
N TYR A 172 7.71 -2.02 -18.06
CA TYR A 172 6.59 -2.90 -17.65
C TYR A 172 6.98 -4.32 -17.26
N VAL A 173 7.97 -4.92 -17.94
CA VAL A 173 8.43 -6.29 -17.71
C VAL A 173 8.99 -6.53 -16.31
N TRP A 174 9.43 -5.47 -15.63
CA TRP A 174 9.89 -5.51 -14.25
C TRP A 174 8.73 -5.55 -13.23
N GLY A 175 7.50 -5.34 -13.68
CA GLY A 175 6.34 -5.21 -12.80
C GLY A 175 6.50 -4.02 -11.86
N PHE A 176 6.25 -4.25 -10.57
CA PHE A 176 6.38 -3.26 -9.51
C PHE A 176 7.69 -3.49 -8.75
N PRO A 177 8.67 -2.57 -8.80
CA PRO A 177 9.84 -2.64 -7.93
C PRO A 177 9.43 -2.46 -6.45
N TYR A 178 9.77 -3.43 -5.61
CA TYR A 178 9.56 -3.38 -4.15
C TYR A 178 10.90 -3.34 -3.41
N PHE A 179 11.02 -2.44 -2.44
CA PHE A 179 12.20 -2.26 -1.61
C PHE A 179 11.82 -2.45 -0.13
N PRO A 180 11.92 -3.69 0.41
CA PRO A 180 11.62 -3.97 1.81
C PRO A 180 12.77 -3.54 2.73
N ILE A 181 12.60 -2.48 3.50
CA ILE A 181 13.61 -1.88 4.37
C ILE A 181 13.38 -2.37 5.81
N PRO A 182 14.35 -3.07 6.42
CA PRO A 182 14.27 -3.44 7.83
C PRO A 182 14.05 -2.19 8.69
N ILE A 183 13.05 -2.23 9.57
CA ILE A 183 12.69 -1.07 10.41
C ILE A 183 13.88 -0.66 11.31
N LYS A 184 14.71 -1.62 11.70
CA LYS A 184 15.94 -1.37 12.48
C LYS A 184 16.91 -0.41 11.78
N ASP A 185 16.96 -0.41 10.45
CA ASP A 185 17.86 0.47 9.67
C ASP A 185 17.40 1.93 9.67
N LEU A 186 16.18 2.18 10.18
CA LEU A 186 15.52 3.48 10.27
C LEU A 186 15.36 3.98 11.71
N ALA A 187 15.86 3.24 12.71
CA ALA A 187 15.60 3.47 14.13
C ALA A 187 15.91 4.91 14.62
N ASP A 188 16.91 5.57 14.02
CA ASP A 188 17.32 6.93 14.36
C ASP A 188 16.30 8.00 13.94
N ILE A 189 15.47 7.73 12.93
CA ILE A 189 14.51 8.67 12.37
C ILE A 189 13.04 8.31 12.61
N ILE A 190 12.74 7.15 13.19
CA ILE A 190 11.36 6.72 13.46
C ILE A 190 10.67 7.65 14.46
N ASN A 191 9.41 8.00 14.17
CA ASN A 191 8.54 8.71 15.09
C ASN A 191 8.28 7.86 16.35
N PRO A 192 8.67 8.30 17.56
CA PRO A 192 8.30 7.62 18.80
C PRO A 192 6.77 7.46 18.89
N ASP A 193 6.29 6.32 19.37
CA ASP A 193 4.85 5.96 19.44
C ASP A 193 4.15 5.79 18.07
N GLY A 194 4.90 5.99 16.97
CA GLY A 194 4.47 5.79 15.60
C GLY A 194 4.29 4.31 15.26
N PRO A 195 3.74 4.00 14.08
CA PRO A 195 3.46 2.62 13.69
C PRO A 195 4.74 1.79 13.56
N LEU A 196 5.84 2.35 13.03
CA LEU A 196 7.11 1.62 12.92
C LEU A 196 7.72 1.29 14.29
N ASP A 197 7.59 2.19 15.27
CA ASP A 197 8.07 1.98 16.64
C ASP A 197 7.41 0.75 17.30
N ARG A 198 6.10 0.60 17.12
CA ARG A 198 5.35 -0.57 17.62
C ARG A 198 5.79 -1.88 16.96
N MET A 199 6.23 -1.82 15.70
CA MET A 199 6.74 -2.99 15.00
C MET A 199 8.14 -3.42 15.47
N MET A 200 8.90 -2.54 16.14
CA MET A 200 10.25 -2.85 16.66
C MET A 200 10.27 -3.72 17.92
N ALA A 201 9.14 -3.93 18.62
CA ALA A 201 9.07 -4.44 20.00
C ALA A 201 9.60 -5.88 20.31
N PHE A 202 10.45 -6.49 19.47
CA PHE A 202 11.21 -7.71 19.77
C PHE A 202 12.74 -7.57 19.60
N THR A 203 13.27 -6.34 19.56
CA THR A 203 14.69 -6.06 19.83
C THR A 203 14.83 -5.38 21.17
#